data_AF-A0A1M3BMI3-F1
#
_entry.id   AF-A0A1M3BMI3-F1
#
_cell.length_a   1.000
_cell.length_b   1.000
_cell.length_c   1.000
_cell.angle_alpha   90.00
_cell.angle_beta   90.00
_cell.angle_gamma   90.00
#
_symmetry.space_group_name_H-M   'P 1'
#
loop_
_entity.id
_entity.type
_entity.pdbx_description
1 polymer ?
#
loop_
_entity_poly.entity_id
_entity_poly.type
_entity_poly.pdbx_seq_one_letter_code
_entity_poly.pdbx_strand_id
1 'polypeptide(L)'
;TDLPSSSKAFSSCNASVEDGVRLGADAIGYTLYVGSPRQDEDLAQLRGVREECDRFGMPLVVWSYPRGEAVAEKGGQDSFYAIDYAARMAMEMGADIVKLNMPKINPEKDKDSPAPYNELEITQQEAINHCVESAGRALVVLSGGSKADDEVVLRNTSEVMEAGGSGVIFGRNVWQRDWDEALAIIEQIKASLLANVRRTP
;
A
#
# COMPACT_ATOMS: atom_id res chain seq x y z
N THR A 1 -12.50 -3.27 -25.32
CA THR A 1 -11.87 -4.03 -24.23
C THR A 1 -12.97 -4.67 -23.43
N ASP A 2 -12.94 -5.98 -23.23
CA ASP A 2 -13.93 -6.73 -22.44
C ASP A 2 -13.69 -6.59 -20.93
N LEU A 3 -12.64 -5.86 -20.52
CA LEU A 3 -12.35 -5.58 -19.13
C LEU A 3 -13.21 -4.40 -18.64
N PRO A 4 -13.86 -4.52 -17.46
CA PRO A 4 -14.63 -3.44 -16.87
C PRO A 4 -13.74 -2.25 -16.52
N SER A 5 -14.32 -1.05 -16.58
CA SER A 5 -13.62 0.19 -16.21
C SER A 5 -13.17 0.15 -14.75
N SER A 6 -11.99 0.71 -14.48
CA SER A 6 -11.50 0.94 -13.11
C SER A 6 -12.14 2.18 -12.44
N SER A 7 -13.00 2.92 -13.14
CA SER A 7 -13.64 4.12 -12.59
C SER A 7 -14.61 3.84 -11.44
N LYS A 8 -15.13 2.62 -11.34
CA LYS A 8 -15.97 2.13 -10.22
C LYS A 8 -15.35 0.89 -9.57
N ALA A 9 -14.04 0.93 -9.33
CA ALA A 9 -13.31 -0.18 -8.74
C ALA A 9 -13.94 -0.62 -7.40
N PHE A 10 -14.10 -1.92 -7.24
CA PHE A 10 -14.62 -2.56 -6.03
C PHE A 10 -13.92 -3.89 -5.89
N SER A 11 -13.49 -4.25 -4.68
CA SER A 11 -12.77 -5.49 -4.43
C SER A 11 -13.72 -6.53 -3.89
N SER A 12 -14.43 -7.26 -4.73
CA SER A 12 -15.32 -8.32 -4.25
C SER A 12 -14.53 -9.45 -3.57
N CYS A 13 -14.97 -9.87 -2.38
CA CYS A 13 -14.44 -11.05 -1.72
C CYS A 13 -14.70 -12.30 -2.57
N ASN A 14 -13.66 -13.11 -2.78
CA ASN A 14 -13.71 -14.38 -3.49
C ASN A 14 -13.50 -15.61 -2.58
N ALA A 15 -13.20 -15.38 -1.31
CA ALA A 15 -13.03 -16.37 -0.26
C ALA A 15 -13.42 -15.77 1.10
N SER A 16 -13.69 -16.62 2.08
CA SER A 16 -13.96 -16.21 3.46
C SER A 16 -12.68 -16.15 4.30
N VAL A 17 -12.73 -15.50 5.47
CA VAL A 17 -11.64 -15.59 6.45
C VAL A 17 -11.43 -17.02 6.93
N GLU A 18 -12.53 -17.77 7.11
CA GLU A 18 -12.49 -19.19 7.51
C GLU A 18 -11.72 -20.05 6.49
N ASP A 19 -11.83 -19.77 5.19
CA ASP A 19 -11.01 -20.44 4.18
C ASP A 19 -9.51 -20.20 4.41
N GLY A 20 -9.14 -18.95 4.73
CA GLY A 20 -7.76 -18.59 5.08
C GLY A 20 -7.25 -19.36 6.31
N VAL A 21 -8.07 -19.44 7.36
CA VAL A 21 -7.77 -20.23 8.57
C VAL A 21 -7.60 -21.71 8.22
N ARG A 22 -8.52 -22.28 7.44
CA ARG A 22 -8.49 -23.69 7.04
C ARG A 22 -7.25 -24.04 6.21
N LEU A 23 -6.75 -23.09 5.41
CA LEU A 23 -5.53 -23.24 4.62
C LEU A 23 -4.25 -23.05 5.45
N GLY A 24 -4.37 -22.57 6.70
CA GLY A 24 -3.22 -22.25 7.56
C GLY A 24 -2.50 -20.97 7.15
N ALA A 25 -3.23 -19.98 6.62
CA ALA A 25 -2.65 -18.68 6.29
C ALA A 25 -2.20 -17.92 7.57
N ASP A 26 -1.15 -17.12 7.46
CA ASP A 26 -0.67 -16.27 8.57
C ASP A 26 -1.42 -14.94 8.69
N ALA A 27 -2.10 -14.51 7.63
CA ALA A 27 -2.86 -13.26 7.58
C ALA A 27 -3.90 -13.28 6.44
N ILE A 28 -4.90 -12.40 6.53
CA ILE A 28 -5.91 -12.18 5.49
C ILE A 28 -5.58 -10.91 4.71
N GLY A 29 -5.64 -10.98 3.39
CA GLY A 29 -5.45 -9.83 2.52
C GLY A 29 -6.74 -9.28 1.94
N TYR A 30 -6.92 -7.96 2.00
CA TYR A 30 -8.03 -7.26 1.39
C TYR A 30 -7.55 -6.04 0.60
N THR A 31 -8.10 -5.79 -0.59
CA THR A 31 -7.83 -4.56 -1.34
C THR A 31 -8.94 -3.55 -1.12
N LEU A 32 -8.60 -2.37 -0.63
CA LEU A 32 -9.52 -1.25 -0.48
C LEU A 32 -9.26 -0.22 -1.59
N TYR A 33 -10.27 0.08 -2.40
CA TYR A 33 -10.19 1.13 -3.42
C TYR A 33 -10.69 2.48 -2.90
N VAL A 34 -9.82 3.16 -2.15
CA VAL A 34 -10.13 4.48 -1.59
C VAL A 34 -10.35 5.51 -2.69
N GLY A 35 -11.38 6.34 -2.56
CA GLY A 35 -11.80 7.34 -3.55
C GLY A 35 -12.66 6.80 -4.69
N SER A 36 -12.87 5.48 -4.76
CA SER A 36 -13.80 4.89 -5.73
C SER A 36 -15.25 5.34 -5.43
N PRO A 37 -16.10 5.55 -6.45
CA PRO A 37 -17.53 5.77 -6.27
C PRO A 37 -18.25 4.63 -5.53
N ARG A 38 -17.64 3.45 -5.41
CA ARG A 38 -18.14 2.28 -4.66
C ARG A 38 -17.40 2.05 -3.34
N GLN A 39 -16.65 3.05 -2.85
CA GLN A 39 -15.88 2.93 -1.62
C GLN A 39 -16.79 2.59 -0.42
N ASP A 40 -18.02 3.07 -0.38
CA ASP A 40 -19.00 2.75 0.65
C ASP A 40 -19.28 1.24 0.75
N GLU A 41 -19.48 0.58 -0.39
CA GLU A 41 -19.63 -0.88 -0.46
C GLU A 41 -18.34 -1.61 -0.03
N ASP A 42 -17.19 -1.12 -0.48
CA ASP A 42 -15.87 -1.68 -0.16
C ASP A 42 -15.58 -1.59 1.35
N LEU A 43 -15.91 -0.46 1.98
CA LEU A 43 -15.78 -0.26 3.43
C LEU A 43 -16.73 -1.15 4.22
N ALA A 44 -17.98 -1.31 3.76
CA ALA A 44 -18.95 -2.17 4.41
C ALA A 44 -18.52 -3.65 4.37
N GLN A 45 -17.98 -4.11 3.24
CA GLN A 45 -17.45 -5.46 3.11
C GLN A 45 -16.18 -5.64 3.95
N LEU A 46 -15.25 -4.68 3.91
CA LEU A 46 -14.03 -4.70 4.74
C LEU A 46 -14.36 -4.75 6.23
N ARG A 47 -15.40 -4.05 6.70
CA ARG A 47 -15.86 -4.14 8.09
C ARG A 47 -16.20 -5.59 8.49
N GLY A 48 -16.93 -6.30 7.63
CA GLY A 48 -17.25 -7.72 7.86
C GLY A 48 -16.00 -8.60 7.88
N VAL A 49 -15.07 -8.39 6.95
CA VAL A 49 -13.79 -9.10 6.92
C VAL A 49 -12.98 -8.84 8.20
N ARG A 50 -12.94 -7.59 8.69
CA ARG A 50 -12.27 -7.23 9.94
C ARG A 50 -12.91 -7.92 11.14
N GLU A 51 -14.23 -7.89 11.25
CA GLU A 51 -14.97 -8.58 12.33
C GLU A 51 -14.67 -10.09 12.34
N GLU A 52 -14.57 -10.73 11.18
CA GLU A 52 -14.16 -12.14 11.08
C GLU A 52 -12.68 -12.35 11.43
N CYS A 53 -11.78 -11.48 10.97
CA CYS A 53 -10.36 -11.54 11.33
C CYS A 53 -10.18 -11.47 12.86
N ASP A 54 -10.87 -10.55 13.52
CA ASP A 54 -10.89 -10.43 14.99
C ASP A 54 -11.40 -11.71 15.66
N ARG A 55 -12.48 -12.29 15.12
CA ARG A 55 -13.07 -13.52 15.64
C ARG A 55 -12.12 -14.72 15.56
N PHE A 56 -11.35 -14.83 14.47
CA PHE A 56 -10.41 -15.93 14.26
C PHE A 56 -8.99 -15.63 14.76
N GLY A 57 -8.72 -14.42 15.25
CA GLY A 57 -7.39 -13.99 15.68
C GLY A 57 -6.40 -13.84 14.51
N MET A 58 -6.89 -13.50 13.32
CA MET A 58 -6.10 -13.39 12.09
C MET A 58 -5.66 -11.93 11.86
N PRO A 59 -4.37 -11.67 11.60
CA PRO A 59 -3.93 -10.35 11.14
C PRO A 59 -4.56 -9.96 9.81
N LEU A 60 -4.94 -8.68 9.68
CA LEU A 60 -5.52 -8.10 8.48
C LEU A 60 -4.51 -7.21 7.75
N VAL A 61 -4.22 -7.57 6.50
CA VAL A 61 -3.41 -6.78 5.57
C VAL A 61 -4.32 -6.05 4.58
N VAL A 62 -4.30 -4.73 4.58
CA VAL A 62 -5.10 -3.90 3.67
C VAL A 62 -4.21 -3.27 2.61
N TRP A 63 -4.42 -3.66 1.35
CA TRP A 63 -3.91 -2.95 0.18
C TRP A 63 -4.79 -1.73 -0.07
N SER A 64 -4.34 -0.57 0.38
CA SER A 64 -5.11 0.67 0.28
C SER A 64 -4.68 1.42 -0.98
N TYR A 65 -5.50 1.34 -2.02
CA TYR A 65 -5.18 1.90 -3.34
C TYR A 65 -6.15 3.00 -3.72
N PRO A 66 -5.68 4.26 -3.83
CA PRO A 66 -6.47 5.33 -4.40
C PRO A 66 -6.90 4.99 -5.83
N ARG A 67 -8.20 5.06 -6.11
CA ARG A 67 -8.79 4.86 -7.45
C ARG A 67 -10.02 5.74 -7.60
N GLY A 68 -10.50 5.86 -8.83
CA GLY A 68 -11.71 6.63 -9.16
C GLY A 68 -11.43 8.01 -9.73
N GLU A 69 -12.47 8.60 -10.31
CA GLU A 69 -12.39 9.88 -11.04
C GLU A 69 -11.99 11.04 -10.11
N ALA A 70 -12.55 11.08 -8.90
CA ALA A 70 -12.20 12.11 -7.90
C ALA A 70 -10.74 12.05 -7.46
N VAL A 71 -10.12 10.87 -7.45
CA VAL A 71 -8.67 10.72 -7.18
C VAL A 71 -7.87 11.21 -8.38
N ALA A 72 -8.30 10.87 -9.60
CA ALA A 72 -7.64 11.32 -10.83
C ALA A 72 -7.61 12.85 -10.97
N GLU A 73 -8.71 13.52 -10.58
CA GLU A 73 -8.85 14.98 -10.60
C GLU A 73 -8.05 15.70 -9.50
N LYS A 74 -7.62 14.98 -8.45
CA LYS A 74 -6.90 15.54 -7.28
C LYS A 74 -5.44 15.09 -7.23
N GLY A 75 -4.72 15.33 -8.33
CA GLY A 75 -3.31 14.97 -8.46
C GLY A 75 -3.03 13.51 -8.88
N GLY A 76 -4.02 12.63 -8.79
CA GLY A 76 -3.93 11.25 -9.26
C GLY A 76 -3.60 10.21 -8.18
N GLN A 77 -3.69 8.94 -8.56
CA GLN A 77 -3.63 7.80 -7.64
C GLN A 77 -2.30 7.58 -6.90
N ASP A 78 -1.22 8.13 -7.44
CA ASP A 78 0.12 8.04 -6.84
C ASP A 78 0.52 9.38 -6.20
N SER A 79 -0.36 10.39 -6.16
CA SER A 79 -0.04 11.67 -5.52
C SER A 79 0.19 11.48 -4.02
N PHE A 80 0.99 12.35 -3.42
CA PHE A 80 1.22 12.32 -1.98
C PHE A 80 -0.10 12.41 -1.21
N TYR A 81 -0.99 13.34 -1.57
CA TYR A 81 -2.33 13.45 -0.98
C TYR A 81 -3.10 12.13 -0.99
N ALA A 82 -3.15 11.46 -2.14
CA ALA A 82 -3.96 10.26 -2.30
C ALA A 82 -3.40 9.09 -1.47
N ILE A 83 -2.08 8.89 -1.47
CA ILE A 83 -1.42 7.81 -0.75
C ILE A 83 -1.48 8.03 0.77
N ASP A 84 -1.28 9.27 1.23
CA ASP A 84 -1.36 9.63 2.64
C ASP A 84 -2.77 9.41 3.21
N TYR A 85 -3.81 9.84 2.46
CA TYR A 85 -5.19 9.57 2.82
C TYR A 85 -5.50 8.07 2.85
N ALA A 86 -4.99 7.30 1.89
CA ALA A 86 -5.14 5.85 1.85
C ALA A 86 -4.47 5.14 3.04
N ALA A 87 -3.31 5.64 3.48
CA ALA A 87 -2.61 5.16 4.67
C ALA A 87 -3.49 5.29 5.91
N ARG A 88 -4.02 6.50 6.14
CA ARG A 88 -4.88 6.77 7.29
C ARG A 88 -6.18 5.99 7.24
N MET A 89 -6.84 5.94 6.09
CA MET A 89 -8.10 5.22 5.92
C MET A 89 -7.96 3.73 6.25
N ALA A 90 -6.88 3.09 5.80
CA ALA A 90 -6.67 1.66 6.07
C ALA A 90 -6.44 1.39 7.56
N MET A 91 -5.65 2.23 8.24
CA MET A 91 -5.45 2.10 9.69
C MET A 91 -6.78 2.27 10.46
N GLU A 92 -7.58 3.29 10.15
CA GLU A 92 -8.89 3.53 10.78
C GLU A 92 -9.87 2.37 10.54
N MET A 93 -9.74 1.67 9.41
CA MET A 93 -10.53 0.45 9.12
C MET A 93 -10.00 -0.82 9.80
N GLY A 94 -8.98 -0.69 10.65
CA GLY A 94 -8.44 -1.80 11.44
C GLY A 94 -7.43 -2.65 10.67
N ALA A 95 -6.66 -2.09 9.75
CA ALA A 95 -5.52 -2.81 9.19
C ALA A 95 -4.43 -3.02 10.26
N ASP A 96 -3.92 -4.24 10.39
CA ASP A 96 -2.70 -4.50 11.15
C ASP A 96 -1.46 -4.21 10.30
N ILE A 97 -1.57 -4.45 8.99
CA ILE A 97 -0.56 -4.11 7.99
C ILE A 97 -1.22 -3.32 6.85
N VAL A 98 -0.68 -2.15 6.53
CA VAL A 98 -1.13 -1.34 5.38
C VAL A 98 -0.12 -1.50 4.25
N LYS A 99 -0.63 -1.90 3.08
CA LYS A 99 0.13 -1.88 1.84
C LYS A 99 -0.28 -0.69 0.97
N LEU A 100 0.69 0.16 0.63
CA LEU A 100 0.50 1.35 -0.20
C LEU A 100 1.38 1.30 -1.45
N ASN A 101 1.08 2.14 -2.43
CA ASN A 101 2.05 2.48 -3.47
C ASN A 101 3.04 3.53 -2.95
N MET A 102 4.19 3.67 -3.60
CA MET A 102 5.08 4.81 -3.36
C MET A 102 4.36 6.11 -3.75
N PRO A 103 4.29 7.12 -2.87
CA PRO A 103 3.84 8.45 -3.26
C PRO A 103 4.80 9.01 -4.31
N LYS A 104 4.32 9.87 -5.20
CA LYS A 104 5.12 10.57 -6.20
C LYS A 104 4.89 12.06 -6.06
N ILE A 105 5.97 12.80 -5.98
CA ILE A 105 5.94 14.26 -6.02
C ILE A 105 5.93 14.71 -7.49
N ASN A 106 4.88 15.42 -7.88
CA ASN A 106 4.70 15.99 -9.21
C ASN A 106 3.99 17.35 -9.09
N PRO A 107 4.74 18.46 -8.99
CA PRO A 107 4.17 19.80 -8.78
C PRO A 107 3.09 20.19 -9.79
N GLU A 108 3.18 19.71 -11.04
CA GLU A 108 2.20 20.02 -12.08
C GLU A 108 0.82 19.40 -11.83
N LYS A 109 0.77 18.30 -11.07
CA LYS A 109 -0.47 17.62 -10.68
C LYS A 109 -0.83 17.88 -9.23
N ASP A 110 0.17 18.03 -8.37
CA ASP A 110 -0.04 18.19 -6.93
C ASP A 110 -0.77 19.50 -6.60
N LYS A 111 -0.66 20.53 -7.46
CA LYS A 111 -1.46 21.76 -7.38
C LYS A 111 -2.98 21.55 -7.39
N ASP A 112 -3.43 20.43 -7.96
CA ASP A 112 -4.85 20.04 -8.02
C ASP A 112 -5.29 19.25 -6.77
N SER A 113 -4.35 18.89 -5.90
CA SER A 113 -4.66 18.23 -4.62
C SER A 113 -5.34 19.20 -3.65
N PRO A 114 -6.11 18.72 -2.67
CA PRO A 114 -6.66 19.59 -1.62
C PRO A 114 -5.56 20.20 -0.73
N ALA A 115 -5.84 21.36 -0.14
CA ALA A 115 -5.02 21.92 0.92
C ALA A 115 -4.95 20.97 2.14
N PRO A 116 -3.78 20.88 2.83
CA PRO A 116 -2.57 21.65 2.59
C PRO A 116 -1.66 21.11 1.47
N TYR A 117 -1.96 19.95 0.87
CA TYR A 117 -1.03 19.22 -0.01
C TYR A 117 -0.62 19.97 -1.28
N ASN A 118 -1.46 20.83 -1.82
CA ASN A 118 -1.14 21.67 -2.99
C ASN A 118 -0.14 22.80 -2.70
N GLU A 119 0.13 23.10 -1.43
CA GLU A 119 1.04 24.17 -0.99
C GLU A 119 2.32 23.63 -0.34
N LEU A 120 2.42 22.31 -0.17
CA LEU A 120 3.58 21.68 0.47
C LEU A 120 4.74 21.56 -0.50
N GLU A 121 5.90 22.08 -0.08
CA GLU A 121 7.19 21.81 -0.71
C GLU A 121 7.92 20.75 0.11
N ILE A 122 7.79 19.48 -0.28
CA ILE A 122 8.41 18.35 0.41
C ILE A 122 9.20 17.47 -0.54
N THR A 123 10.21 16.80 -0.01
CA THR A 123 10.97 15.77 -0.69
C THR A 123 10.19 14.47 -0.78
N GLN A 124 10.66 13.57 -1.67
CA GLN A 124 10.13 12.21 -1.78
C GLN A 124 10.21 11.46 -0.44
N GLN A 125 11.31 11.60 0.31
CA GLN A 125 11.49 10.93 1.59
C GLN A 125 10.53 11.47 2.66
N GLU A 126 10.33 12.78 2.73
CA GLU A 126 9.35 13.38 3.67
C GLU A 126 7.92 12.93 3.38
N ALA A 127 7.55 12.78 2.10
CA ALA A 127 6.24 12.25 1.73
C ALA A 127 6.06 10.79 2.19
N ILE A 128 7.10 9.96 2.05
CA ILE A 128 7.08 8.57 2.53
C ILE A 128 6.97 8.54 4.05
N ASN A 129 7.77 9.35 4.77
CA ASN A 129 7.71 9.48 6.22
C ASN A 129 6.30 9.83 6.69
N HIS A 130 5.67 10.83 6.06
CA HIS A 130 4.32 11.25 6.42
C HIS A 130 3.27 10.16 6.15
N CYS A 131 3.38 9.44 5.03
CA CYS A 131 2.49 8.29 4.77
C CYS A 131 2.65 7.19 5.82
N VAL A 132 3.87 6.93 6.30
CA VAL A 132 4.13 5.97 7.39
C VAL A 132 3.52 6.46 8.71
N GLU A 133 3.71 7.73 9.04
CA GLU A 133 3.12 8.36 10.24
C GLU A 133 1.58 8.34 10.20
N SER A 134 0.98 8.61 9.04
CA SER A 134 -0.48 8.57 8.83
C SER A 134 -1.07 7.18 9.01
N ALA A 135 -0.31 6.12 8.75
CA ALA A 135 -0.71 4.73 9.04
C ALA A 135 -0.66 4.39 10.55
N GLY A 136 -0.21 5.32 11.40
CA GLY A 136 -0.26 5.22 12.85
C GLY A 136 0.42 3.97 13.39
N ARG A 137 -0.36 3.09 14.03
CA ARG A 137 0.15 1.85 14.64
C ARG A 137 0.23 0.67 13.68
N ALA A 138 -0.33 0.79 12.48
CA ALA A 138 -0.29 -0.28 11.51
C ALA A 138 1.11 -0.39 10.89
N LEU A 139 1.55 -1.63 10.64
CA LEU A 139 2.82 -1.87 9.95
C LEU A 139 2.69 -1.44 8.49
N VAL A 140 3.65 -0.67 7.98
CA VAL A 140 3.58 -0.19 6.59
C VAL A 140 4.50 -0.98 5.69
N VAL A 141 3.97 -1.45 4.57
CA VAL A 141 4.76 -2.06 3.50
C VAL A 141 4.49 -1.39 2.16
N LEU A 142 5.52 -0.96 1.44
CA LEU A 142 5.32 -0.30 0.15
C LEU A 142 5.45 -1.26 -1.03
N SER A 143 4.67 -0.96 -2.08
CA SER A 143 4.68 -1.67 -3.35
C SER A 143 5.81 -1.18 -4.25
N GLY A 144 6.40 -2.10 -5.03
CA GLY A 144 7.46 -1.76 -5.99
C GLY A 144 6.95 -1.30 -7.35
N GLY A 145 5.64 -1.24 -7.56
CA GLY A 145 5.07 -0.86 -8.85
C GLY A 145 5.38 -1.83 -10.00
N SER A 146 5.67 -1.27 -11.17
CA SER A 146 6.07 -2.01 -12.38
C SER A 146 7.51 -2.53 -12.27
N LYS A 147 7.94 -3.40 -13.19
CA LYS A 147 9.34 -3.83 -13.27
C LYS A 147 10.25 -2.61 -13.39
N ALA A 148 11.24 -2.55 -12.52
CA ALA A 148 12.26 -1.52 -12.47
C ALA A 148 13.64 -2.17 -12.27
N ASP A 149 14.67 -1.37 -12.51
CA ASP A 149 16.05 -1.77 -12.34
C ASP A 149 16.41 -1.90 -10.84
N ASP A 150 17.45 -2.67 -10.55
CA ASP A 150 17.88 -3.05 -9.21
C ASP A 150 18.11 -1.83 -8.32
N GLU A 151 18.74 -0.79 -8.87
CA GLU A 151 18.99 0.46 -8.16
C GLU A 151 17.70 1.08 -7.62
N VAL A 152 16.63 1.09 -8.43
CA VAL A 152 15.33 1.65 -8.03
C VAL A 152 14.67 0.77 -6.99
N VAL A 153 14.72 -0.55 -7.16
CA VAL A 153 14.12 -1.51 -6.21
C VAL A 153 14.79 -1.40 -4.84
N LEU A 154 16.12 -1.34 -4.81
CA LEU A 154 16.90 -1.25 -3.60
C LEU A 154 16.78 0.13 -2.94
N ARG A 155 16.81 1.21 -3.72
CA ARG A 155 16.56 2.56 -3.20
C ARG A 155 15.18 2.65 -2.55
N ASN A 156 14.12 2.23 -3.24
CA ASN A 156 12.77 2.24 -2.66
C ASN A 156 12.69 1.41 -1.38
N THR A 157 13.40 0.26 -1.32
CA THR A 157 13.48 -0.55 -0.10
C THR A 157 14.13 0.23 1.04
N SER A 158 15.25 0.91 0.77
CA SER A 158 15.93 1.73 1.78
C SER A 158 15.08 2.91 2.26
N GLU A 159 14.49 3.67 1.34
CA GLU A 159 13.63 4.83 1.65
C GLU A 159 12.44 4.44 2.55
N VAL A 160 11.82 3.29 2.30
CA VAL A 160 10.74 2.76 3.14
C VAL A 160 11.22 2.43 4.54
N MET A 161 12.35 1.74 4.65
CA MET A 161 12.89 1.34 5.95
C MET A 161 13.39 2.56 6.75
N GLU A 162 13.97 3.55 6.08
CA GLU A 162 14.39 4.82 6.68
C GLU A 162 13.20 5.63 7.23
N ALA A 163 12.05 5.56 6.55
CA ALA A 163 10.80 6.17 7.00
C ALA A 163 10.16 5.47 8.21
N GLY A 164 10.70 4.34 8.68
CA GLY A 164 10.09 3.53 9.74
C GLY A 164 9.05 2.53 9.22
N GLY A 165 8.98 2.32 7.91
CA GLY A 165 8.21 1.24 7.31
C GLY A 165 8.69 -0.13 7.80
N SER A 166 7.81 -1.12 7.69
CA SER A 166 8.03 -2.50 8.16
C SER A 166 8.50 -3.45 7.06
N GLY A 167 8.59 -2.98 5.82
CA GLY A 167 9.20 -3.72 4.72
C GLY A 167 8.58 -3.43 3.36
N VAL A 168 8.72 -4.38 2.44
CA VAL A 168 8.25 -4.25 1.05
C VAL A 168 7.51 -5.51 0.62
N ILE A 169 6.56 -5.37 -0.30
CA ILE A 169 5.94 -6.52 -0.97
C ILE A 169 6.08 -6.33 -2.48
N PHE A 170 7.12 -6.94 -3.03
CA PHE A 170 7.41 -6.95 -4.46
C PHE A 170 6.87 -8.19 -5.16
N GLY A 171 6.25 -7.96 -6.32
CA GLY A 171 5.84 -9.01 -7.25
C GLY A 171 6.70 -8.97 -8.51
N ARG A 172 6.29 -8.13 -9.47
CA ARG A 172 6.93 -8.01 -10.80
C ARG A 172 8.43 -7.73 -10.75
N ASN A 173 8.89 -6.95 -9.77
CA ASN A 173 10.32 -6.69 -9.56
C ASN A 173 11.14 -7.93 -9.17
N VAL A 174 10.52 -9.06 -8.91
CA VAL A 174 11.17 -10.34 -8.61
C VAL A 174 10.85 -11.37 -9.69
N TRP A 175 9.58 -11.75 -9.87
CA TRP A 175 9.23 -12.90 -10.71
C TRP A 175 9.38 -12.68 -12.22
N GLN A 176 9.54 -11.43 -12.69
CA GLN A 176 9.80 -11.12 -14.10
C GLN A 176 11.31 -11.07 -14.44
N ARG A 177 12.17 -11.50 -13.51
CA ARG A 177 13.61 -11.64 -13.71
C ARG A 177 13.95 -13.10 -13.99
N ASP A 178 15.14 -13.33 -14.55
CA ASP A 178 15.68 -14.68 -14.62
C ASP A 178 15.94 -15.21 -13.20
N TRP A 179 15.92 -16.54 -13.03
CA TRP A 179 15.96 -17.17 -11.71
C TRP A 179 17.13 -16.69 -10.84
N ASP A 180 18.35 -16.65 -11.40
CA ASP A 180 19.55 -16.24 -10.66
C ASP A 180 19.53 -14.75 -10.30
N GLU A 181 19.01 -13.90 -11.19
CA GLU A 181 18.83 -12.47 -10.94
C GLU A 181 17.75 -12.23 -9.86
N ALA A 182 16.68 -13.02 -9.88
CA ALA A 182 15.62 -12.97 -8.88
C ALA A 182 16.15 -13.33 -7.49
N LEU A 183 16.96 -14.39 -7.38
CA LEU A 183 17.60 -14.76 -6.12
C LEU A 183 18.56 -13.68 -5.62
N ALA A 184 19.38 -13.13 -6.52
CA ALA A 184 20.33 -12.07 -6.19
C ALA A 184 19.64 -10.80 -5.68
N ILE A 185 18.54 -10.36 -6.31
CA ILE A 185 17.82 -9.17 -5.84
C ILE A 185 17.09 -9.45 -4.52
N ILE A 186 16.53 -10.65 -4.31
CA ILE A 186 15.90 -11.04 -3.05
C ILE A 186 16.91 -10.96 -1.89
N GLU A 187 18.13 -11.45 -2.09
CA GLU A 187 19.18 -11.42 -1.06
C GLU A 187 19.53 -9.99 -0.66
N GLN A 188 19.67 -9.10 -1.64
CA GLN A 188 19.95 -7.68 -1.42
C GLN A 188 18.80 -6.97 -0.71
N ILE A 189 17.55 -7.20 -1.13
CA ILE A 189 16.35 -6.68 -0.43
C ILE A 189 16.36 -7.14 1.02
N LYS A 190 16.55 -8.44 1.26
CA LYS A 190 16.60 -9.02 2.61
C LYS A 190 17.69 -8.35 3.45
N ALA A 191 18.87 -8.13 2.90
CA ALA A 191 19.96 -7.45 3.61
C ALA A 191 19.55 -6.02 4.04
N SER A 192 18.95 -5.24 3.14
CA SER A 192 18.45 -3.90 3.45
C SER A 192 17.36 -3.90 4.53
N LEU A 193 16.42 -4.85 4.47
CA LEU A 193 15.36 -4.98 5.47
C LEU A 193 15.91 -5.29 6.87
N LEU A 194 16.94 -6.14 6.97
CA LEU A 194 17.51 -6.56 8.25
C LEU A 194 18.51 -5.56 8.83
N ALA A 195 19.12 -4.71 8.01
CA ALA A 195 20.07 -3.70 8.45
C ALA A 195 19.40 -2.54 9.21
N ASN A 196 18.14 -2.22 8.88
CA ASN A 196 17.45 -0.99 9.31
C ASN A 196 16.28 -1.24 10.29
N VAL A 197 16.29 -2.35 11.04
CA VAL A 197 15.21 -2.65 11.98
C VAL A 197 15.29 -1.71 13.20
N ARG A 198 14.59 -0.57 13.13
CA ARG A 198 14.23 0.23 14.30
C ARG A 198 12.82 -0.13 14.72
N ARG A 199 12.68 -0.96 15.77
CA ARG A 199 11.38 -1.15 16.42
C ARG A 199 11.16 0.04 17.35
N THR A 200 10.41 1.03 16.90
CA THR A 200 9.90 2.07 17.79
C THR A 200 8.84 1.40 18.68
N PRO A 201 9.04 1.31 20.01
CA PRO A 201 8.15 0.60 20.91
C PRO A 201 6.74 1.22 21.01
#